data_AF-A0A3D0HMP8-F1
#
_entry.id   AF-A0A3D0HMP8-F1
#
_cell.length_a   1.000
_cell.length_b   1.000
_cell.length_c   1.000
_cell.angle_alpha   90.00
_cell.angle_beta   90.00
_cell.angle_gamma   90.00
#
_symmetry.space_group_name_H-M   'P 1'
#
loop_
_entity.id
_entity.type
_entity.pdbx_description
1 polymer ?
#
loop_
_entity_poly.entity_id
_entity_poly.type
_entity_poly.pdbx_seq_one_letter_code
_entity_poly.pdbx_strand_id
1 'polypeptide(L)'
;IWLSAAFVQITAFVVCVLAWFITGKEGAVSSLFHVQPKYMLLGGAIGAFITYTVIQAMNQCGPARAVMFIVTAQLIVAYLIELMGVFGVDKQPFEWRKIIGLVVMIAGIITFKWK
;
A
#
# COMPACT_ATOMS: atom_id res chain seq x y z
N ILE A 1 -17.20 -3.12 11.39
CA ILE A 1 -16.04 -2.50 10.71
C ILE A 1 -14.74 -2.83 11.43
N TRP A 2 -14.50 -2.35 12.66
CA TRP A 2 -13.26 -2.66 13.41
C TRP A 2 -13.03 -4.15 13.66
N LEU A 3 -14.07 -4.92 13.98
CA LEU A 3 -13.98 -6.38 14.12
C LEU A 3 -13.62 -7.08 12.80
N SER A 4 -14.17 -6.60 11.68
CA SER A 4 -13.86 -7.12 10.33
C SER A 4 -12.42 -6.79 9.93
N ALA A 5 -11.94 -5.58 10.21
CA ALA A 5 -10.54 -5.19 9.98
C ALA A 5 -9.57 -6.01 10.84
N ALA A 6 -9.91 -6.24 12.12
CA ALA A 6 -9.14 -7.12 13.00
C ALA A 6 -9.09 -8.56 12.47
N PHE A 7 -10.23 -9.09 12.00
CA PHE A 7 -10.28 -10.43 11.40
C PHE A 7 -9.41 -10.53 10.14
N VAL A 8 -9.46 -9.55 9.24
CA VAL A 8 -8.62 -9.48 8.04
C VAL A 8 -7.13 -9.39 8.40
N GLN A 9 -6.78 -8.64 9.43
CA GLN A 9 -5.38 -8.54 9.87
C GLN A 9 -4.89 -9.85 10.51
N ILE A 10 -5.76 -10.56 11.25
CA ILE A 10 -5.47 -11.87 11.82
C ILE A 10 -5.28 -12.92 10.71
N THR A 11 -6.16 -12.95 9.71
CA THR A 11 -6.00 -13.89 8.59
C THR A 11 -4.74 -13.58 7.79
N ALA A 12 -4.43 -12.31 7.53
CA ALA A 12 -3.17 -11.90 6.91
C ALA A 12 -1.95 -12.34 7.73
N PHE A 13 -1.98 -12.18 9.06
CA PHE A 13 -0.92 -12.65 9.95
C PHE A 13 -0.74 -14.18 9.85
N VAL A 14 -1.83 -14.95 9.92
CA VAL A 14 -1.78 -16.41 9.81
C VAL A 14 -1.22 -16.85 8.47
N VAL A 15 -1.65 -16.24 7.36
CA VAL A 15 -1.12 -16.56 6.02
C VAL A 15 0.36 -16.21 5.92
N CYS A 16 0.81 -15.06 6.44
CA CYS A 16 2.22 -14.68 6.44
C CYS A 16 3.08 -15.64 7.28
N VAL A 17 2.58 -16.09 8.44
CA VAL A 17 3.27 -17.08 9.29
C VAL A 17 3.36 -18.42 8.56
N LEU A 18 2.27 -18.90 7.97
CA LEU A 18 2.27 -20.15 7.19
C LEU A 18 3.21 -20.07 5.98
N ALA A 19 3.18 -18.96 5.24
CA ALA A 19 4.09 -18.73 4.12
C ALA A 19 5.55 -18.71 4.58
N TRP A 20 5.86 -18.14 5.75
CA TRP A 20 7.20 -18.17 6.32
C TRP A 20 7.65 -19.60 6.68
N PHE A 21 6.77 -20.38 7.31
CA PHE A 21 7.02 -21.80 7.59
C PHE A 21 7.28 -22.63 6.33
N ILE A 22 6.54 -22.38 5.24
CA ILE A 22 6.68 -23.09 3.96
C ILE A 22 7.93 -22.66 3.19
N THR A 23 8.27 -21.36 3.23
CA THR A 23 9.39 -20.80 2.44
C THR A 23 10.75 -21.03 3.14
N GLY A 24 10.77 -21.50 4.39
CA GLY A 24 12.01 -21.93 5.07
C GLY A 24 13.07 -20.83 5.23
N LYS A 25 12.70 -19.54 5.20
CA LYS A 25 13.66 -18.44 5.30
C LYS A 25 14.33 -18.46 6.68
N GLU A 26 15.63 -18.70 6.68
CA GLU A 26 16.64 -18.79 7.75
C GLU A 26 16.79 -17.53 8.64
N GLY A 27 15.71 -16.82 8.93
CA GLY A 27 15.70 -15.69 9.85
C GLY A 27 15.08 -16.09 11.18
N ALA A 28 15.89 -16.28 12.22
CA ALA A 28 15.38 -16.37 13.59
C ALA A 28 14.44 -15.18 13.88
N VAL A 29 13.46 -15.35 14.77
CA VAL A 29 12.60 -14.24 15.26
C VAL A 29 13.44 -13.07 15.81
N SER A 30 14.69 -13.35 16.22
CA SER A 30 15.72 -12.37 16.59
C SER A 30 16.13 -11.41 15.45
N SER A 31 16.03 -11.82 14.18
CA SER A 31 16.27 -10.95 13.02
C SER A 31 15.22 -9.85 12.88
N LEU A 32 14.02 -10.01 13.48
CA LEU A 32 13.00 -8.96 13.56
C LEU A 32 13.47 -7.76 14.40
N PHE A 33 14.31 -8.00 15.42
CA PHE A 33 14.97 -6.95 16.22
C PHE A 33 16.12 -6.26 15.49
N HIS A 34 16.66 -6.90 14.45
CA HIS A 34 17.75 -6.38 13.61
C HIS A 34 17.28 -5.92 12.22
N VAL A 35 15.97 -5.81 11.98
CA VAL A 35 15.45 -5.19 10.75
C VAL A 35 15.86 -3.72 10.73
N GLN A 36 17.00 -3.46 10.09
CA GLN A 36 17.31 -2.19 9.51
C GLN A 36 16.57 -2.18 8.17
N PRO A 37 15.51 -1.37 8.00
CA PRO A 37 15.12 -0.19 8.78
C PRO A 37 13.84 -0.35 9.65
N LYS A 38 13.85 0.25 10.85
CA LYS A 38 12.78 0.16 11.87
C LYS A 38 11.38 0.65 11.41
N TYR A 39 11.28 1.42 10.33
CA TYR A 39 9.97 1.82 9.76
C TYR A 39 9.18 0.64 9.21
N MET A 40 9.84 -0.48 8.88
CA MET A 40 9.19 -1.67 8.37
C MET A 40 8.30 -2.34 9.43
N LEU A 41 8.65 -2.23 10.72
CA LEU A 41 7.80 -2.67 11.83
C LEU A 41 6.52 -1.84 11.98
N LEU A 42 6.56 -0.55 11.61
CA LEU A 42 5.39 0.33 11.60
C LEU A 42 4.48 0.09 10.38
N GLY A 43 4.92 -0.73 9.40
CA GLY A 43 4.13 -1.07 8.23
C GLY A 43 2.78 -1.70 8.57
N GLY A 44 2.70 -2.48 9.66
CA GLY A 44 1.43 -3.03 10.15
C GLY A 44 0.45 -1.97 10.63
N ALA A 45 0.93 -0.97 11.39
CA ALA A 45 0.09 0.13 11.87
C ALA A 45 -0.35 1.06 10.71
N ILE A 46 0.56 1.36 9.78
CA ILE A 46 0.26 2.15 8.58
C ILE A 46 -0.74 1.39 7.68
N GLY A 47 -0.58 0.08 7.49
CA GLY A 47 -1.52 -0.76 6.75
C GLY A 47 -2.92 -0.81 7.37
N ALA A 48 -3.01 -0.88 8.69
CA ALA A 48 -4.29 -0.78 9.42
C ALA A 48 -4.95 0.59 9.21
N PHE A 49 -4.17 1.67 9.19
CA PHE A 49 -4.68 3.01 8.91
C PHE A 49 -5.17 3.17 7.45
N ILE A 50 -4.43 2.60 6.49
CA ILE A 50 -4.82 2.59 5.07
C ILE A 50 -6.14 1.83 4.89
N THR A 51 -6.25 0.62 5.45
CA THR A 51 -7.47 -0.20 5.34
C THR A 51 -8.68 0.48 5.97
N TYR A 52 -8.51 1.15 7.13
CA TYR A 52 -9.56 1.97 7.71
C TYR A 52 -10.00 3.10 6.76
N THR A 53 -9.05 3.84 6.21
CA THR A 53 -9.31 4.95 5.27
C THR A 53 -10.04 4.46 4.02
N VAL A 54 -9.68 3.27 3.51
CA VAL A 54 -10.34 2.63 2.36
C VAL A 54 -11.80 2.33 2.66
N ILE A 55 -12.08 1.69 3.80
CA ILE A 55 -13.45 1.34 4.20
C ILE A 55 -14.30 2.60 4.37
N GLN A 56 -13.73 3.65 4.95
CA GLN A 56 -14.41 4.94 5.10
C GLN A 56 -14.73 5.55 3.73
N ALA A 57 -13.74 5.66 2.84
CA ALA A 57 -13.94 6.20 1.50
C ALA A 57 -15.02 5.42 0.71
N MET A 58 -15.04 4.09 0.83
CA MET A 58 -16.06 3.23 0.19
C MET A 58 -17.47 3.53 0.70
N ASN A 59 -17.63 3.80 1.99
CA ASN A 59 -18.93 4.15 2.58
C ASN A 59 -19.44 5.53 2.14
N GLN A 60 -18.54 6.52 1.93
CA GLN A 60 -18.94 7.88 1.55
C GLN A 60 -19.15 8.06 0.04
N CYS A 61 -18.28 7.49 -0.78
CA CYS A 61 -18.23 7.78 -2.21
C CYS A 61 -18.75 6.63 -3.10
N GLY A 62 -19.08 5.48 -2.51
CA GLY A 62 -19.37 4.24 -3.21
C GLY A 62 -18.09 3.48 -3.58
N PRO A 63 -18.15 2.13 -3.63
CA PRO A 63 -16.96 1.27 -3.68
C PRO A 63 -16.06 1.52 -4.90
N ALA A 64 -16.65 1.68 -6.10
CA ALA A 64 -15.88 1.89 -7.32
C ALA A 64 -15.13 3.24 -7.32
N ARG A 65 -15.76 4.31 -6.84
CA ARG A 65 -15.15 5.65 -6.81
C ARG A 65 -14.05 5.75 -5.76
N ALA A 66 -14.28 5.14 -4.59
CA ALA A 66 -13.29 5.10 -3.52
C ALA A 66 -12.01 4.40 -3.97
N VAL A 67 -12.13 3.21 -4.57
CA VAL A 67 -10.97 2.43 -5.02
C VAL A 67 -10.16 3.20 -6.08
N MET A 68 -10.81 3.79 -7.08
CA MET A 68 -10.11 4.57 -8.11
C MET A 68 -9.34 5.76 -7.50
N PHE A 69 -9.98 6.50 -6.58
CA PHE A 69 -9.33 7.62 -5.90
C PHE A 69 -8.13 7.18 -5.08
N ILE A 70 -8.28 6.10 -4.31
CA ILE A 70 -7.21 5.56 -3.45
C ILE A 70 -6.03 5.06 -4.26
N VAL A 71 -6.27 4.29 -5.33
CA VAL A 71 -5.21 3.77 -6.20
C VAL A 71 -4.43 4.92 -6.86
N THR A 72 -5.14 5.97 -7.30
CA THR A 72 -4.48 7.17 -7.84
C THR A 72 -3.60 7.84 -6.81
N ALA A 73 -4.13 8.09 -5.60
CA ALA A 73 -3.40 8.74 -4.53
C ALA A 73 -2.16 7.92 -4.13
N GLN A 74 -2.30 6.60 -4.01
CA GLN A 74 -1.19 5.69 -3.71
C GLN A 74 -0.10 5.74 -4.77
N LEU A 75 -0.45 5.81 -6.06
CA LEU A 75 0.52 5.89 -7.15
C LEU A 75 1.24 7.23 -7.23
N ILE A 76 0.53 8.34 -6.99
CA ILE A 76 1.16 9.67 -6.90
C ILE A 76 2.16 9.68 -5.74
N VAL A 77 1.76 9.20 -4.57
CA VAL A 77 2.63 9.14 -3.38
C VAL A 77 3.81 8.20 -3.63
N ALA A 78 3.60 7.03 -4.25
CA ALA A 78 4.68 6.11 -4.60
C ALA A 78 5.69 6.77 -5.55
N TYR A 79 5.22 7.47 -6.58
CA TYR A 79 6.09 8.20 -7.50
C TYR A 79 6.88 9.32 -6.81
N LEU A 80 6.25 10.06 -5.89
CA LEU A 80 6.94 11.07 -5.09
C LEU A 80 8.03 10.44 -4.18
N ILE A 81 7.74 9.29 -3.58
CA ILE A 81 8.71 8.55 -2.75
C ILE A 81 9.91 8.11 -3.61
N GLU A 82 9.67 7.53 -4.79
CA GLU A 82 10.72 7.13 -5.74
C GLU A 82 11.57 8.33 -6.20
N LEU A 83 10.95 9.48 -6.45
CA LEU A 83 11.62 10.69 -6.91
C LEU A 83 12.48 11.33 -5.81
N MET A 84 11.99 11.30 -4.57
CA MET A 84 12.72 11.83 -3.41
C MET A 84 13.74 10.82 -2.85
N GLY A 85 13.66 9.53 -3.24
CA GLY A 85 14.51 8.46 -2.71
C GLY A 85 14.29 8.20 -1.22
N VAL A 86 13.10 8.52 -0.71
CA VAL A 86 12.76 8.36 0.71
C VAL A 86 12.50 6.88 0.99
N PHE A 87 12.82 6.41 2.20
CA PHE A 87 12.72 4.99 2.60
C PHE A 87 13.74 4.04 1.94
N GLY A 88 14.91 4.53 1.52
CA GLY A 88 15.99 3.67 1.00
C GLY A 88 15.70 3.05 -0.37
N VAL A 89 14.71 3.59 -1.08
CA VAL A 89 14.41 3.26 -2.47
C VAL A 89 15.39 4.02 -3.37
N ASP A 90 15.94 3.34 -4.38
CA ASP A 90 16.83 3.98 -5.36
C ASP A 90 16.16 5.20 -5.98
N LYS A 91 16.83 6.35 -5.85
CA LYS A 91 16.33 7.62 -6.36
C LYS A 91 16.24 7.53 -7.88
N GLN A 92 15.03 7.35 -8.38
CA GLN A 92 14.80 7.23 -9.82
C GLN A 92 14.88 8.62 -10.46
N PRO A 93 15.56 8.76 -11.61
CA PRO A 93 15.57 10.02 -12.34
C PRO A 93 14.13 10.37 -12.75
N PHE A 94 13.85 11.67 -12.80
CA PHE A 94 12.56 12.19 -13.22
C PHE A 94 12.29 11.80 -14.67
N GLU A 95 11.50 10.74 -14.88
CA GLU A 95 11.06 10.32 -16.21
C GLU A 95 9.72 10.95 -16.57
N TRP A 96 9.71 11.74 -17.66
CA TRP A 96 8.49 12.25 -18.29
C TRP A 96 7.49 11.14 -18.65
N ARG A 97 7.98 9.91 -18.91
CA ARG A 97 7.16 8.74 -19.21
C ARG A 97 6.27 8.33 -18.03
N LYS A 98 6.75 8.46 -16.78
CA LYS A 98 5.96 8.19 -15.57
C LYS A 98 4.88 9.25 -15.37
N ILE A 99 5.15 10.51 -15.71
CA ILE A 99 4.13 11.57 -15.69
C ILE A 99 3.05 11.34 -16.74
N ILE A 100 3.44 11.00 -17.98
CA ILE A 100 2.46 10.68 -19.04
C ILE A 100 1.59 9.49 -18.60
N GLY A 101 2.20 8.45 -18.01
CA GLY A 101 1.46 7.32 -17.45
C GLY A 101 0.48 7.72 -16.34
N LEU A 102 0.89 8.63 -15.44
CA LEU A 102 0.03 9.18 -14.40
C LEU A 102 -1.15 9.97 -14.99
N VAL A 103 -0.90 10.83 -15.98
CA VAL A 103 -1.93 11.63 -16.66
C VAL A 103 -2.93 10.73 -17.39
N VAL A 104 -2.47 9.69 -18.09
CA VAL A 104 -3.33 8.70 -18.76
C VAL A 104 -4.20 7.96 -17.75
N MET A 105 -3.64 7.60 -16.59
CA MET A 105 -4.39 6.93 -15.54
C MET A 105 -5.47 7.83 -14.94
N ILE A 106 -5.15 9.09 -14.65
CA ILE A 106 -6.11 10.08 -14.16
C ILE A 106 -7.22 10.29 -15.21
N ALA A 107 -6.87 10.40 -16.49
CA ALA A 107 -7.84 10.50 -17.58
C ALA A 107 -8.76 9.26 -17.67
N GLY A 108 -8.20 8.06 -17.52
CA GLY A 108 -8.96 6.82 -17.47
C GLY A 108 -9.97 6.78 -16.32
N ILE A 109 -9.58 7.28 -15.15
CA ILE A 109 -10.44 7.34 -13.96
C ILE A 109 -11.56 8.37 -14.12
N ILE A 110 -11.26 9.55 -14.69
CA ILE A 110 -12.27 10.56 -15.01
C ILE A 110 -13.29 10.01 -16.01
N THR A 111 -12.82 9.28 -17.02
CA THR A 111 -13.68 8.67 -18.05
C THR A 111 -14.55 7.56 -17.46
N PHE A 112 -14.01 6.72 -16.57
CA PHE A 112 -14.78 5.69 -15.87
C PHE A 112 -15.85 6.30 -14.94
N LYS A 113 -15.56 7.45 -14.33
CA LYS A 113 -16.54 8.19 -13.52
C LYS A 113 -17.71 8.74 -14.35
N TRP A 114 -17.58 8.79 -15.68
CA TRP A 114 -18.59 9.35 -16.58
C TRP A 114 -19.68 8.35 -17.01
N LYS A 115 -19.78 7.19 -16.33
CA LYS A 115 -20.88 6.24 -16.47
C LYS A 115 -21.61 6.02 -15.15
#